data_AF-A0A383RGW3-F1
#
_entry.id   AF-A0A383RGW3-F1
#
_cell.length_a   1.000
_cell.length_b   1.000
_cell.length_c   1.000
_cell.angle_alpha   90.00
_cell.angle_beta   90.00
_cell.angle_gamma   90.00
#
_symmetry.space_group_name_H-M   'P 1'
#
loop_
_entity.id
_entity.type
_entity.pdbx_description
1 polymer ?
#
loop_
_entity_poly.entity_id
_entity_poly.type
_entity_poly.pdbx_seq_one_letter_code
_entity_poly.pdbx_strand_id
1 'polypeptide(L)'
;MTWDIIRIPWTTYRGAEAAERLPEALLQLKDASTTAEAELASVSIEAIVVVQGALYEVAVPTTICLISMIQNTTDTARPYMLELLVLIASGEPADLELEYGNPRLADACMREVARGTAVYAHLLENGRAAERLHCIDLLGLCAKRDRTVRERVRWMFRRVLQSERDERIREFLSYWLRELV
;
A
#
# COMPACT_ATOMS: atom_id res chain seq x y z
N MET A 1 -5.91 -0.49 13.88
CA MET A 1 -5.78 -0.56 15.36
C MET A 1 -4.29 -0.58 15.68
N THR A 2 -3.82 0.09 16.73
CA THR A 2 -2.38 0.19 17.06
C THR A 2 -1.80 -1.10 17.67
N TRP A 3 -2.62 -2.13 17.92
CA TRP A 3 -2.16 -3.40 18.49
C TRP A 3 -1.16 -4.16 17.61
N ASP A 4 -1.28 -4.05 16.28
CA ASP A 4 -0.30 -4.65 15.37
C ASP A 4 1.09 -4.04 15.57
N ILE A 5 1.16 -2.71 15.74
CA ILE A 5 2.44 -2.02 15.99
C ILE A 5 3.09 -2.53 17.28
N ILE A 6 2.30 -2.73 18.33
CA ILE A 6 2.81 -3.14 19.65
C ILE A 6 3.27 -4.60 19.65
N ARG A 7 2.53 -5.51 18.99
CA ARG A 7 2.81 -6.96 19.07
C ARG A 7 4.01 -7.41 18.22
N ILE A 8 4.43 -6.60 17.23
CA ILE A 8 5.47 -6.98 16.28
C ILE A 8 6.85 -6.74 16.93
N PRO A 9 7.75 -7.74 16.96
CA PRO A 9 9.10 -7.56 17.49
C PRO A 9 10.02 -6.90 16.44
N TRP A 10 9.89 -5.59 16.25
CA TRP A 10 10.54 -4.84 15.17
C TRP A 10 12.06 -5.02 15.05
N THR A 11 12.76 -5.19 16.18
CA THR A 11 14.22 -5.42 16.22
C THR A 11 14.67 -6.73 15.57
N THR A 12 13.74 -7.63 15.26
CA THR A 12 14.03 -8.93 14.62
C THR A 12 13.93 -8.88 13.10
N TYR A 13 13.37 -7.82 12.52
CA TYR A 13 13.17 -7.68 11.09
C TYR A 13 14.29 -6.86 10.46
N ARG A 14 14.72 -7.26 9.25
CA ARG A 14 15.64 -6.45 8.44
C ARG A 14 14.90 -5.35 7.69
N GLY A 15 15.40 -4.13 7.82
CA GLY A 15 15.05 -2.96 7.00
C GLY A 15 16.29 -2.40 6.32
N ALA A 16 16.11 -1.47 5.38
CA ALA A 16 17.21 -0.67 4.84
C ALA A 16 17.94 0.11 5.94
N GLU A 17 17.16 0.62 6.91
CA GLU A 17 17.65 1.18 8.16
C GLU A 17 17.07 0.40 9.35
N ALA A 18 17.33 0.89 10.57
CA ALA A 18 16.89 0.23 11.81
C ALA A 18 15.35 0.14 11.89
N ALA A 19 14.82 -1.08 11.79
CA ALA A 19 13.39 -1.37 11.83
C ALA A 19 12.69 -0.94 13.14
N GLU A 20 13.43 -0.79 14.25
CA GLU A 20 12.92 -0.31 15.53
C GLU A 20 12.38 1.14 15.49
N ARG A 21 12.69 1.90 14.43
CA ARG A 21 12.16 3.25 14.20
C ARG A 21 10.75 3.25 13.58
N LEU A 22 10.30 2.13 13.01
CA LEU A 22 9.00 2.04 12.34
C LEU A 22 7.79 2.28 13.25
N PRO A 23 7.73 1.79 14.50
CA PRO A 23 6.59 2.05 15.38
C PRO A 23 6.27 3.53 15.52
N GLU A 24 7.32 4.34 15.75
CA GLU A 24 7.16 5.78 15.90
C GLU A 24 6.70 6.41 14.58
N ALA A 25 7.36 6.08 13.46
CA ALA A 25 7.00 6.63 12.16
C ALA A 25 5.58 6.24 11.72
N LEU A 26 5.15 5.01 11.98
CA LEU A 26 3.78 4.52 11.70
C LEU A 26 2.74 5.27 12.53
N LEU A 27 3.02 5.53 13.81
CA LEU A 27 2.13 6.32 14.68
C LEU A 27 2.07 7.78 14.24
N GLN A 28 3.22 8.38 13.92
CA GLN A 28 3.30 9.74 13.39
C GLN A 28 2.50 9.88 12.08
N LEU A 29 2.66 8.95 11.15
CA LEU A 29 1.87 8.94 9.92
C LEU A 29 0.38 8.81 10.23
N LYS A 30 -0.01 7.87 11.11
CA LYS A 30 -1.41 7.63 11.47
C LYS A 30 -2.12 8.87 12.00
N ASP A 31 -1.42 9.66 12.79
CA ASP A 31 -1.99 10.81 13.50
C ASP A 31 -1.65 12.16 12.83
N ALA A 32 -0.93 12.14 11.70
CA ALA A 32 -0.55 13.33 10.94
C ALA A 32 -1.78 14.15 10.55
N SER A 33 -1.77 15.43 10.92
CA SER A 33 -2.87 16.36 10.68
C SER A 33 -2.62 17.24 9.46
N THR A 34 -1.34 17.44 9.13
CA THR A 34 -0.89 18.25 8.00
C THR A 34 -0.20 17.41 6.92
N THR A 35 -0.21 17.91 5.69
CA THR A 35 0.45 17.26 4.55
C THR A 35 1.94 17.06 4.81
N ALA A 36 2.60 18.04 5.41
CA ALA A 36 4.04 17.98 5.70
C ALA A 36 4.38 16.93 6.77
N GLU A 37 3.55 16.78 7.80
CA GLU A 37 3.70 15.70 8.80
C GLU A 37 3.54 14.32 8.15
N ALA A 38 2.51 14.16 7.31
CA ALA A 38 2.23 12.89 6.65
C ALA A 38 3.35 12.51 5.67
N GLU A 39 3.84 13.47 4.87
CA GLU A 39 4.96 13.29 3.95
C GLU A 39 6.26 12.93 4.68
N LEU A 40 6.60 13.65 5.75
CA LEU A 40 7.80 13.36 6.53
C LEU A 40 7.78 11.95 7.13
N ALA A 41 6.63 11.55 7.68
CA ALA A 41 6.45 10.23 8.24
C ALA A 41 6.46 9.15 7.15
N SER A 42 5.84 9.38 6.00
CA SER A 42 5.84 8.42 4.88
C SER A 42 7.23 8.22 4.30
N VAL A 43 8.00 9.29 4.10
CA VAL A 43 9.40 9.21 3.64
C VAL A 43 10.25 8.42 4.64
N SER A 44 10.03 8.63 5.94
CA SER A 44 10.74 7.89 7.00
C SER A 44 10.42 6.39 6.96
N ILE A 45 9.18 6.01 6.67
CA ILE A 45 8.78 4.61 6.52
C ILE A 45 9.37 4.01 5.23
N GLU A 46 9.27 4.73 4.10
CA GLU A 46 9.81 4.31 2.81
C GLU A 46 11.31 3.99 2.90
N ALA A 47 12.09 4.89 3.51
CA ALA A 47 13.53 4.73 3.71
C ALA A 47 13.94 3.46 4.48
N ILE A 48 13.01 2.86 5.24
CA ILE A 48 13.24 1.62 6.00
C ILE A 48 12.71 0.39 5.25
N VAL A 49 11.58 0.56 4.55
CA VAL A 49 10.73 -0.55 4.08
C VAL A 49 10.96 -0.88 2.61
N VAL A 50 11.07 0.15 1.77
CA VAL A 50 11.13 0.02 0.31
C VAL A 50 11.96 1.17 -0.27
N VAL A 51 13.22 0.91 -0.61
CA VAL A 51 14.13 1.94 -1.12
C VAL A 51 14.30 1.78 -2.61
N GLN A 52 13.83 2.75 -3.40
CA GLN A 52 13.92 2.71 -4.88
C GLN A 52 13.33 1.41 -5.48
N GLY A 53 12.24 0.92 -4.89
CA GLY A 53 11.58 -0.32 -5.30
C GLY A 53 12.16 -1.61 -4.70
N ALA A 54 13.27 -1.54 -3.97
CA ALA A 54 13.86 -2.68 -3.27
C ALA A 54 13.20 -2.91 -1.91
N LEU A 55 12.51 -4.04 -1.76
CA LEU A 55 11.81 -4.45 -0.55
C LEU A 55 12.75 -5.11 0.46
N TYR A 56 12.55 -4.77 1.72
CA TYR A 56 13.21 -5.41 2.86
C TYR A 56 12.22 -6.26 3.65
N GLU A 57 12.71 -7.22 4.42
CA GLU A 57 11.89 -8.18 5.19
C GLU A 57 10.79 -7.50 6.01
N VAL A 58 11.09 -6.34 6.58
CA VAL A 58 10.17 -5.54 7.39
C VAL A 58 8.96 -4.99 6.61
N ALA A 59 8.96 -5.05 5.28
CA ALA A 59 7.81 -4.65 4.46
C ALA A 59 6.55 -5.46 4.77
N VAL A 60 6.68 -6.74 5.14
CA VAL A 60 5.53 -7.59 5.47
C VAL A 60 4.81 -7.08 6.73
N PRO A 61 5.45 -6.95 7.91
CA PRO A 61 4.79 -6.40 9.10
C PRO A 61 4.31 -4.96 8.90
N THR A 62 5.05 -4.12 8.18
CA THR A 62 4.61 -2.74 7.87
C THR A 62 3.30 -2.74 7.08
N THR A 63 3.17 -3.61 6.08
CA THR A 63 1.94 -3.75 5.27
C THR A 63 0.74 -4.06 6.16
N ILE A 64 0.88 -4.99 7.11
CA ILE A 64 -0.18 -5.36 8.04
C ILE A 64 -0.63 -4.15 8.87
N CYS A 65 0.33 -3.38 9.41
CA CYS A 65 0.03 -2.17 10.17
C CYS A 65 -0.67 -1.11 9.31
N LEU A 66 -0.18 -0.82 8.10
CA LEU A 66 -0.78 0.16 7.21
C LEU A 66 -2.24 -0.19 6.91
N ILE A 67 -2.53 -1.44 6.54
CA ILE A 67 -3.90 -1.89 6.25
C ILE A 67 -4.81 -1.74 7.48
N SER A 68 -4.33 -2.10 8.68
CA SER A 68 -5.16 -2.01 9.88
C SER A 68 -5.37 -0.57 10.37
N MET A 69 -4.57 0.39 9.90
CA MET A 69 -4.67 1.81 10.24
C MET A 69 -5.52 2.63 9.27
N ILE A 70 -5.65 2.24 7.99
CA ILE A 70 -6.33 3.03 6.94
C ILE A 70 -7.73 3.53 7.33
N GLN A 71 -8.50 2.71 8.05
CA GLN A 71 -9.87 3.09 8.45
C GLN A 71 -9.91 4.05 9.65
N ASN A 72 -8.83 4.13 10.43
CA ASN A 72 -8.73 4.89 11.68
C ASN A 72 -7.54 5.85 11.65
N THR A 73 -7.38 6.56 10.55
CA THR A 73 -6.37 7.60 10.33
C THR A 73 -7.03 8.87 9.79
N THR A 74 -6.29 9.97 9.78
CA THR A 74 -6.79 11.25 9.25
C THR A 74 -6.95 11.16 7.73
N ASP A 75 -7.83 11.99 7.17
CA ASP A 75 -7.95 12.08 5.71
C ASP A 75 -6.68 12.66 5.05
N THR A 76 -5.82 13.33 5.81
CA THR A 76 -4.53 13.85 5.35
C THR A 76 -3.50 12.74 5.21
N ALA A 77 -3.48 11.79 6.15
CA ALA A 77 -2.54 10.68 6.18
C ALA A 77 -2.92 9.52 5.25
N ARG A 78 -4.23 9.29 5.04
CA ARG A 78 -4.72 8.13 4.29
C ARG A 78 -4.11 7.99 2.88
N PRO A 79 -3.97 9.05 2.06
CA PRO A 79 -3.32 8.94 0.75
C PRO A 79 -1.89 8.41 0.82
N TYR A 80 -1.08 8.90 1.77
CA TYR A 80 0.31 8.47 1.96
C TYR A 80 0.42 7.01 2.41
N MET A 81 -0.52 6.54 3.26
CA MET A 81 -0.59 5.11 3.60
C MET A 81 -0.90 4.24 2.38
N LEU A 82 -1.82 4.69 1.51
CA LEU A 82 -2.16 3.97 0.29
C LEU A 82 -0.99 3.98 -0.71
N GLU A 83 -0.28 5.10 -0.82
CA GLU A 83 0.93 5.20 -1.64
C GLU A 83 2.02 4.23 -1.18
N LEU A 84 2.32 4.18 0.13
CA LEU A 84 3.28 3.20 0.67
C LEU A 84 2.87 1.76 0.34
N LEU A 85 1.58 1.45 0.39
CA LEU A 85 1.09 0.12 -0.02
C LEU A 85 1.27 -0.13 -1.53
N VAL A 86 1.14 0.88 -2.39
CA VAL A 86 1.41 0.76 -3.83
C VAL A 86 2.90 0.49 -4.06
N LEU A 87 3.78 1.23 -3.38
CA LEU A 87 5.23 1.03 -3.45
C LEU A 87 5.60 -0.38 -3.00
N ILE A 88 5.03 -0.85 -1.89
CA ILE A 88 5.26 -2.22 -1.39
C ILE A 88 4.72 -3.28 -2.35
N ALA A 89 3.53 -3.08 -2.91
CA ALA A 89 2.89 -4.01 -3.84
C ALA A 89 3.62 -4.14 -5.18
N SER A 90 4.33 -3.09 -5.58
CA SER A 90 5.06 -2.99 -6.84
C SER A 90 6.57 -3.27 -6.71
N GLY A 91 7.07 -3.38 -5.47
CA GLY A 91 8.48 -3.60 -5.20
C GLY A 91 8.92 -5.04 -5.43
N GLU A 92 10.24 -5.21 -5.56
CA GLU A 92 10.92 -6.49 -5.69
C GLU A 92 11.88 -6.69 -4.51
N PRO A 93 12.19 -7.93 -4.09
CA PRO A 93 13.14 -8.15 -3.00
C PRO A 93 14.48 -7.47 -3.27
N ALA A 94 15.04 -6.78 -2.27
CA ALA A 94 16.40 -6.27 -2.36
C ALA A 94 17.40 -7.43 -2.59
N ASP A 95 18.52 -7.16 -3.28
CA ASP A 95 19.56 -8.18 -3.53
C ASP A 95 20.01 -8.86 -2.23
N LEU A 96 20.13 -8.08 -1.15
CA LEU A 96 20.47 -8.58 0.17
C LEU A 96 19.43 -9.59 0.71
N GLU A 97 18.14 -9.38 0.46
CA GLU A 97 17.11 -10.33 0.85
C GLU A 97 17.17 -11.62 0.00
N LEU A 98 17.58 -11.52 -1.27
CA LEU A 98 17.84 -12.71 -2.09
C LEU A 98 19.01 -13.52 -1.51
N GLU A 99 20.08 -12.86 -1.09
CA GLU A 99 21.24 -13.49 -0.43
C GLU A 99 20.86 -14.16 0.90
N TYR A 100 19.95 -13.54 1.66
CA TYR A 100 19.40 -14.13 2.90
C TYR A 100 18.33 -15.21 2.67
N GLY A 101 18.04 -15.57 1.42
CA GLY A 101 17.12 -16.66 1.10
C GLY A 101 15.64 -16.28 1.14
N ASN A 102 15.31 -15.01 0.91
CA ASN A 102 13.95 -14.47 0.84
C ASN A 102 13.48 -14.09 -0.58
N PRO A 103 13.59 -14.96 -1.60
CA PRO A 103 13.21 -14.62 -2.98
C PRO A 103 11.69 -14.44 -3.17
N ARG A 104 10.87 -14.82 -2.19
CA ARG A 104 9.40 -14.71 -2.21
C ARG A 104 8.89 -13.56 -1.35
N LEU A 105 9.73 -12.60 -1.01
CA LEU A 105 9.34 -11.46 -0.19
C LEU A 105 8.23 -10.62 -0.85
N ALA A 106 8.37 -10.30 -2.15
CA ALA A 106 7.32 -9.60 -2.91
C ALA A 106 5.99 -10.37 -2.88
N ASP A 107 6.02 -11.71 -2.97
CA ASP A 107 4.83 -12.55 -2.83
C ASP A 107 4.18 -12.44 -1.45
N ALA A 108 4.99 -12.37 -0.40
CA ALA A 108 4.52 -12.24 0.97
C ALA A 108 3.88 -10.88 1.22
N CYS A 109 4.53 -9.80 0.80
CA CYS A 109 3.98 -8.44 0.83
C CYS A 109 2.65 -8.38 0.08
N MET A 110 2.61 -8.90 -1.14
CA MET A 110 1.41 -8.82 -1.97
C MET A 110 0.24 -9.64 -1.43
N ARG A 111 0.51 -10.78 -0.76
CA ARG A 111 -0.54 -11.52 -0.02
C ARG A 111 -1.17 -10.65 1.08
N GLU A 112 -0.36 -9.90 1.81
CA GLU A 112 -0.86 -9.01 2.86
C GLU A 112 -1.60 -7.81 2.26
N VAL A 113 -1.07 -7.16 1.21
CA VAL A 113 -1.77 -6.09 0.45
C VAL A 113 -3.15 -6.55 -0.02
N ALA A 114 -3.26 -7.76 -0.57
CA ALA A 114 -4.53 -8.28 -1.08
C ALA A 114 -5.64 -8.39 -0.01
N ARG A 115 -5.28 -8.49 1.29
CA ARG A 115 -6.26 -8.50 2.38
C ARG A 115 -7.00 -7.17 2.52
N GLY A 116 -6.42 -6.07 2.02
CA GLY A 116 -7.03 -4.74 2.02
C GLY A 116 -8.03 -4.49 0.88
N THR A 117 -8.23 -5.42 -0.05
CA THR A 117 -9.06 -5.21 -1.26
C THR A 117 -10.46 -4.68 -0.99
N ALA A 118 -11.12 -5.11 0.08
CA ALA A 118 -12.44 -4.58 0.46
C ALA A 118 -12.38 -3.09 0.86
N VAL A 119 -11.31 -2.68 1.55
CA VAL A 119 -11.08 -1.27 1.95
C VAL A 119 -10.79 -0.42 0.72
N TYR A 120 -9.93 -0.91 -0.20
CA TYR A 120 -9.60 -0.19 -1.43
C TYR A 120 -10.83 -0.02 -2.32
N ALA A 121 -11.70 -1.03 -2.43
CA ALA A 121 -12.95 -0.93 -3.17
C ALA A 121 -13.90 0.12 -2.56
N HIS A 122 -13.99 0.17 -1.23
CA HIS A 122 -14.79 1.19 -0.55
C HIS A 122 -14.27 2.61 -0.81
N LEU A 123 -12.96 2.81 -0.72
CA LEU A 123 -12.31 4.11 -0.96
C LEU A 123 -12.31 4.49 -2.44
N LEU A 124 -12.29 3.53 -3.37
CA LEU A 124 -12.49 3.79 -4.78
C LEU A 124 -13.86 4.45 -5.06
N GLU A 125 -14.90 4.01 -4.34
CA GLU A 125 -16.26 4.52 -4.49
C GLU A 125 -16.52 5.80 -3.69
N ASN A 126 -15.97 5.92 -2.48
CA ASN A 126 -16.37 6.94 -1.51
C ASN A 126 -15.22 7.88 -1.09
N GLY A 127 -13.99 7.56 -1.48
CA GLY A 127 -12.78 8.30 -1.10
C GLY A 127 -12.59 9.59 -1.88
N ARG A 128 -11.57 10.34 -1.49
CA ARG A 128 -11.11 11.56 -2.16
C ARG A 128 -10.30 11.21 -3.41
N ALA A 129 -10.15 12.17 -4.32
CA ALA A 129 -9.46 11.94 -5.60
C ALA A 129 -8.05 11.33 -5.44
N ALA A 130 -7.24 11.83 -4.50
CA ALA A 130 -5.90 11.31 -4.21
C ALA A 130 -5.94 9.83 -3.74
N GLU A 131 -6.86 9.49 -2.84
CA GLU A 131 -7.03 8.13 -2.34
C GLU A 131 -7.47 7.17 -3.45
N ARG A 132 -8.37 7.64 -4.32
CA ARG A 132 -8.93 6.84 -5.41
C ARG A 132 -7.87 6.43 -6.43
N LEU A 133 -6.92 7.31 -6.76
CA LEU A 133 -5.81 6.97 -7.66
C LEU A 133 -4.99 5.80 -7.12
N HIS A 134 -4.56 5.86 -5.85
CA HIS A 134 -3.82 4.74 -5.25
C HIS A 134 -4.68 3.48 -5.11
N CYS A 135 -5.98 3.60 -4.84
CA CYS A 135 -6.89 2.44 -4.79
C CYS A 135 -7.03 1.75 -6.15
N ILE A 136 -7.01 2.50 -7.26
CA ILE A 136 -7.00 1.93 -8.61
C ILE A 136 -5.74 1.09 -8.81
N ASP A 137 -4.57 1.61 -8.44
CA ASP A 137 -3.32 0.86 -8.55
C ASP A 137 -3.31 -0.40 -7.68
N LEU A 138 -3.71 -0.28 -6.40
CA LEU A 138 -3.76 -1.42 -5.48
C LEU A 138 -4.70 -2.53 -5.98
N LEU A 139 -5.91 -2.18 -6.43
CA LEU A 139 -6.87 -3.15 -6.97
C LEU A 139 -6.37 -3.76 -8.28
N GLY A 140 -5.74 -2.95 -9.13
CA GLY A 140 -5.11 -3.40 -10.37
C GLY A 140 -3.99 -4.42 -10.12
N LEU A 141 -3.06 -4.10 -9.23
CA LEU A 141 -1.97 -4.98 -8.80
C LEU A 141 -2.50 -6.29 -8.20
N CYS A 142 -3.52 -6.20 -7.34
CA CYS A 142 -4.22 -7.37 -6.80
C CYS A 142 -4.81 -8.24 -7.91
N ALA A 143 -5.53 -7.66 -8.87
CA ALA A 143 -6.16 -8.38 -9.98
C ALA A 143 -5.18 -8.96 -11.02
N LYS A 144 -4.01 -8.32 -11.19
CA LYS A 144 -2.93 -8.81 -12.05
C LYS A 144 -2.39 -10.12 -11.50
N ARG A 145 -2.23 -10.19 -10.17
CA ARG A 145 -1.65 -11.34 -9.47
C ARG A 145 -2.64 -12.44 -9.12
N ASP A 146 -3.81 -12.07 -8.61
CA ASP A 146 -4.89 -12.98 -8.22
C ASP A 146 -6.03 -12.93 -9.25
N ARG A 147 -6.15 -14.01 -10.02
CA ARG A 147 -7.19 -14.16 -11.05
C ARG A 147 -8.59 -14.22 -10.46
N THR A 148 -8.76 -14.63 -9.20
CA THR A 148 -10.07 -14.78 -8.57
C THR A 148 -10.76 -13.44 -8.33
N VAL A 149 -9.99 -12.36 -8.15
CA VAL A 149 -10.54 -11.00 -7.94
C VAL A 149 -10.61 -10.18 -9.23
N ARG A 150 -10.01 -10.67 -10.33
CA ARG A 150 -9.84 -9.91 -11.58
C ARG A 150 -11.13 -9.42 -12.20
N GLU A 151 -12.12 -10.30 -12.38
CA GLU A 151 -13.40 -9.91 -12.98
C GLU A 151 -14.17 -8.92 -12.11
N ARG A 152 -14.09 -9.08 -10.78
CA ARG A 152 -14.68 -8.15 -9.83
C ARG A 152 -14.05 -6.76 -9.96
N VAL A 153 -12.72 -6.67 -10.02
CA VAL A 153 -11.99 -5.40 -10.19
C VAL A 153 -12.30 -4.76 -11.55
N ARG A 154 -12.31 -5.54 -12.64
CA ARG A 154 -12.70 -5.05 -13.98
C ARG A 154 -14.11 -4.46 -13.98
N TRP A 155 -15.06 -5.13 -13.33
CA TRP A 155 -16.41 -4.62 -13.20
C TRP A 155 -16.45 -3.31 -12.39
N MET A 156 -15.73 -3.23 -11.26
CA MET A 156 -15.63 -2.01 -10.45
C MET A 156 -15.09 -0.84 -11.29
N PHE A 157 -13.97 -1.05 -12.00
CA PHE A 157 -13.36 0.00 -12.82
C PHE A 157 -14.29 0.49 -13.92
N ARG A 158 -14.99 -0.40 -14.62
CA ARG A 158 -16.00 -0.01 -15.62
C ARG A 158 -17.14 0.79 -15.00
N ARG A 159 -17.63 0.37 -13.83
CA ARG A 159 -18.71 1.07 -13.13
C ARG A 159 -18.32 2.50 -12.76
N VAL A 160 -17.12 2.68 -12.19
CA VAL A 160 -16.61 4.01 -11.84
C VAL A 160 -16.40 4.86 -13.09
N LEU A 161 -15.82 4.30 -14.16
CA LEU A 161 -15.54 5.01 -15.42
C LEU A 161 -16.81 5.58 -16.10
N GLN A 162 -17.97 4.96 -15.89
CA GLN A 162 -19.25 5.43 -16.45
C GLN A 162 -19.73 6.75 -15.84
N SER A 163 -19.46 6.96 -14.55
CA SER A 163 -19.89 8.16 -13.82
C SER A 163 -18.76 9.16 -13.56
N GLU A 164 -17.51 8.75 -13.75
CA GLU A 164 -16.34 9.58 -13.46
C GLU A 164 -16.18 10.74 -14.46
N ARG A 165 -15.91 11.92 -13.92
CA ARG A 165 -15.67 13.17 -14.67
C ARG A 165 -14.23 13.64 -14.58
N ASP A 166 -13.47 13.21 -13.57
CA ASP A 166 -12.06 13.52 -13.43
C ASP A 166 -11.25 12.75 -14.48
N GLU A 167 -10.66 13.46 -15.44
CA GLU A 167 -9.94 12.85 -16.57
C GLU A 167 -8.75 12.02 -16.12
N ARG A 168 -8.04 12.42 -15.06
CA ARG A 168 -6.89 11.67 -14.54
C ARG A 168 -7.33 10.32 -13.99
N ILE A 169 -8.45 10.28 -13.25
CA ILE A 169 -9.01 9.02 -12.75
C ILE A 169 -9.45 8.13 -13.93
N ARG A 170 -10.08 8.71 -14.96
CA ARG A 170 -10.53 7.99 -16.16
C ARG A 170 -9.36 7.36 -16.93
N GLU A 171 -8.24 8.10 -17.07
CA GLU A 171 -7.01 7.61 -17.69
C GLU A 171 -6.44 6.40 -16.94
N PHE A 172 -6.31 6.49 -15.62
CA PHE A 172 -5.81 5.39 -14.78
C PHE A 172 -6.70 4.14 -14.85
N LEU A 173 -8.03 4.31 -14.76
CA LEU A 173 -8.99 3.21 -14.92
C LEU A 173 -8.85 2.54 -16.30
N SER A 174 -8.73 3.35 -17.35
CA SER A 174 -8.60 2.85 -18.72
C SER A 174 -7.28 2.11 -18.95
N TYR A 175 -6.18 2.60 -18.36
CA TYR A 175 -4.89 1.91 -18.37
C TYR A 175 -5.01 0.52 -17.73
N TRP A 176 -5.54 0.43 -16.51
CA TRP A 176 -5.67 -0.85 -15.82
C TRP A 176 -6.63 -1.83 -16.50
N LEU A 177 -7.71 -1.33 -17.10
CA LEU A 177 -8.63 -2.19 -17.87
C LEU A 177 -7.94 -2.85 -19.07
N ARG A 178 -6.91 -2.21 -19.66
CA ARG A 178 -6.07 -2.80 -20.71
C ARG A 178 -5.06 -3.80 -20.16
N GLU A 179 -4.43 -3.50 -19.03
CA GLU A 179 -3.48 -4.40 -18.36
C GLU A 179 -4.13 -5.70 -17.85
N LEU A 180 -5.42 -5.67 -17.54
CA LEU A 180 -6.17 -6.81 -17.00
C LEU A 180 -6.90 -7.65 -18.06
N VAL A 181 -6.58 -7.49 -19.35
CA VAL A 181 -7.15 -8.29 -20.45
C VAL A 181 -6.65 -9.73 -20.42
#